data_AF-F4N0E3-F1
#
_entry.id   AF-F4N0E3-F1
#
_cell.length_a   1.000
_cell.length_b   1.000
_cell.length_c   1.000
_cell.angle_alpha   90.00
_cell.angle_beta   90.00
_cell.angle_gamma   90.00
#
_symmetry.space_group_name_H-M   'P 1'
#
loop_
_entity.id
_entity.type
_entity.pdbx_description
1 polymer ?
#
loop_
_entity_poly.entity_id
_entity_poly.type
_entity_poly.pdbx_seq_one_letter_code
_entity_poly.pdbx_strand_id
1 'polypeptide(L)'
;MRALLILMLSIWMLSLACLTPPALAQPAPVAEPTQPLPDIRQRGFVYCVSGILNTFNPQMASSGLTIDTLAAQLYDRLLDVDPYTYRLSPELAESWQVLDNGATYRFHLRKDVPFQTTDWFTPTRKMNADDVVFSFQRVFDSQHPYHDVNGGEYPYFDSLQFADAVQSVKKIDDYTVEFKLKAPDAS
;
A
#
# COMPACT_ATOMS: atom_id res chain seq x y z
N MET A 1 15.02 -26.81 72.32
CA MET A 1 16.09 -27.78 71.99
C MET A 1 16.23 -27.79 70.49
N ARG A 2 17.28 -27.37 69.81
CA ARG A 2 18.66 -26.96 70.09
C ARG A 2 19.01 -26.20 68.79
N ALA A 3 19.21 -24.88 68.72
CA ALA A 3 20.25 -24.12 69.39
C ALA A 3 21.56 -24.91 69.50
N LEU A 4 22.03 -25.53 68.41
CA LEU A 4 23.39 -26.08 68.30
C LEU A 4 23.75 -26.51 66.85
N LEU A 5 23.57 -25.64 65.85
CA LEU A 5 24.21 -25.85 64.54
C LEU A 5 24.56 -24.52 63.85
N ILE A 6 24.91 -23.54 64.68
CA ILE A 6 25.62 -22.32 64.32
C ILE A 6 26.98 -22.52 64.98
N LEU A 7 28.03 -22.95 64.26
CA LEU A 7 29.45 -22.57 64.54
C LEU A 7 30.56 -23.31 63.75
N MET A 8 30.34 -24.07 62.68
CA MET A 8 31.48 -24.77 62.01
C MET A 8 31.49 -24.71 60.48
N LEU A 9 31.21 -23.56 59.87
CA LEU A 9 31.52 -23.36 58.44
C LEU A 9 31.75 -21.87 58.08
N SER A 10 32.25 -21.08 59.03
CA SER A 10 32.49 -19.63 58.90
C SER A 10 33.94 -19.26 58.60
N ILE A 11 34.75 -20.20 58.12
CA ILE A 11 36.14 -19.95 57.72
C ILE A 11 36.35 -20.81 56.47
N TRP A 12 36.95 -20.25 55.41
CA TRP A 12 37.03 -20.75 54.02
C TRP A 12 35.96 -20.22 53.08
N MET A 13 36.06 -18.93 52.72
CA MET A 13 36.27 -18.51 51.32
C MET A 13 36.21 -16.98 51.27
N LEU A 14 37.23 -16.36 51.85
CA LEU A 14 37.51 -14.94 51.68
C LEU A 14 38.81 -14.81 50.88
N SER A 15 38.79 -15.19 49.61
CA SER A 15 39.77 -14.82 48.58
C SER A 15 39.49 -15.57 47.28
N LEU A 16 38.59 -15.06 46.44
CA LEU A 16 38.71 -15.31 45.01
C LEU A 16 38.43 -14.00 44.28
N ALA A 17 39.51 -13.23 44.15
CA ALA A 17 39.58 -12.07 43.30
C ALA A 17 39.24 -12.46 41.85
N CYS A 18 38.57 -11.54 41.17
CA CYS A 18 38.20 -11.56 39.75
C CYS A 18 39.17 -12.35 38.85
N LEU A 19 38.67 -13.44 38.28
CA LEU A 19 39.15 -13.97 37.00
C LEU A 19 37.92 -14.14 36.12
N THR A 20 37.47 -13.03 35.52
CA THR A 20 36.60 -13.10 34.35
C THR A 20 37.41 -13.74 33.23
N PRO A 21 37.05 -14.94 32.73
CA PRO A 21 37.71 -15.48 31.55
C PRO A 21 37.49 -14.49 30.40
N PRO A 22 38.50 -14.29 29.52
CA PRO A 22 38.30 -13.48 28.33
C PRO A 22 37.16 -14.12 27.53
N ALA A 23 36.16 -13.30 27.17
CA ALA A 23 35.13 -13.73 26.24
C ALA A 23 35.81 -14.13 24.94
N LEU A 24 35.92 -15.45 24.69
CA LEU A 24 36.30 -15.94 23.38
C LEU A 24 35.26 -15.42 22.41
N ALA A 25 35.70 -14.58 21.47
CA ALA A 25 34.86 -14.13 20.37
C ALA A 25 34.31 -15.39 19.68
N GLN A 26 33.01 -15.65 19.85
CA GLN A 26 32.34 -16.68 19.07
C GLN A 26 32.40 -16.22 17.61
N PRO A 27 32.84 -17.08 16.67
CA PRO A 27 32.70 -16.76 15.26
C PRO A 27 31.22 -16.46 15.00
N ALA A 28 30.95 -15.37 14.25
CA ALA A 28 29.59 -15.02 13.83
C ALA A 28 28.89 -16.28 13.27
N PRO A 29 27.58 -16.47 13.55
CA PRO A 29 26.85 -17.60 12.98
C PRO A 29 27.04 -17.58 11.46
N VAL A 30 27.67 -18.64 10.95
CA VAL A 30 27.82 -18.85 9.51
C VAL A 30 26.41 -18.93 8.96
N ALA A 31 26.03 -17.98 8.10
CA ALA A 31 24.74 -18.01 7.43
C ALA A 31 24.59 -19.37 6.74
N GLU A 32 23.55 -20.11 7.11
CA GLU A 32 23.22 -21.36 6.41
C GLU A 32 23.01 -21.06 4.92
N PRO A 33 23.42 -21.98 4.01
CA PRO A 33 23.17 -21.80 2.60
C PRO A 33 21.66 -21.67 2.36
N THR A 34 21.21 -20.51 1.92
CA THR A 34 19.82 -20.27 1.54
C THR A 34 19.43 -21.31 0.49
N GLN A 35 18.51 -22.20 0.83
CA GLN A 35 18.00 -23.20 -0.11
C GLN A 35 17.51 -22.48 -1.38
N PRO A 36 17.82 -22.99 -2.59
CA PRO A 36 17.32 -22.36 -3.82
C PRO A 36 15.80 -22.32 -3.78
N LEU A 37 15.24 -21.15 -4.10
CA LEU A 37 13.80 -20.96 -4.17
C LEU A 37 13.20 -22.00 -5.15
N PRO A 38 12.03 -22.58 -4.86
CA PRO A 38 11.36 -23.52 -5.77
C PRO A 38 11.19 -22.91 -7.16
N ASP A 39 11.26 -23.73 -8.21
CA ASP A 39 11.02 -23.28 -9.59
C ASP A 39 9.66 -22.58 -9.67
N ILE A 40 9.64 -21.35 -10.19
CA ILE A 40 8.42 -20.53 -10.32
C ILE A 40 7.30 -21.28 -11.07
N ARG A 41 7.66 -22.23 -11.96
CA ARG A 41 6.72 -23.07 -12.71
C ARG A 41 6.02 -24.13 -11.85
N GLN A 42 6.50 -24.39 -10.63
CA GLN A 42 5.90 -25.36 -9.70
C GLN A 42 4.89 -24.73 -8.74
N ARG A 43 4.96 -23.41 -8.49
CA ARG A 43 4.11 -22.70 -7.52
C ARG A 43 3.57 -21.34 -8.01
N GLY A 44 3.65 -21.08 -9.31
CA GLY A 44 3.22 -19.83 -9.93
C GLY A 44 2.99 -19.99 -11.43
N PHE A 45 2.87 -18.85 -12.11
CA PHE A 45 2.74 -18.79 -13.57
C PHE A 45 3.78 -17.82 -14.14
N VAL A 46 4.15 -18.06 -15.40
CA VAL A 46 5.02 -17.15 -16.17
C VAL A 46 4.15 -16.47 -17.20
N TYR A 47 4.06 -15.13 -17.11
CA TYR A 47 3.35 -14.31 -18.08
C TYR A 47 4.37 -13.56 -18.94
N CYS A 48 4.46 -13.91 -20.22
CA CYS A 48 5.40 -13.31 -21.15
C CYS A 48 4.82 -12.02 -21.74
N VAL A 49 5.44 -10.89 -21.41
CA VAL A 49 5.07 -9.56 -21.94
C VAL A 49 6.00 -9.13 -23.05
N SER A 50 5.44 -8.43 -24.04
CA SER A 50 6.21 -7.80 -25.12
C SER A 50 6.34 -6.29 -24.85
N GLY A 51 7.38 -5.90 -24.11
CA GLY A 51 7.67 -4.50 -23.80
C GLY A 51 8.43 -4.34 -22.49
N ILE A 52 8.70 -3.09 -22.14
CA ILE A 52 9.37 -2.71 -20.89
C ILE A 52 8.37 -1.99 -20.01
N LEU A 53 8.33 -2.36 -18.74
CA LEU A 53 7.59 -1.66 -17.70
C LEU A 53 8.49 -0.54 -17.14
N ASN A 54 8.06 0.71 -17.30
CA ASN A 54 8.81 1.89 -16.86
C ASN A 54 8.27 2.50 -15.54
N THR A 55 7.12 2.02 -15.07
CA THR A 55 6.50 2.45 -13.81
C THR A 55 5.58 1.36 -13.25
N PHE A 56 5.42 1.33 -11.94
CA PHE A 56 4.38 0.54 -11.25
C PHE A 56 3.17 1.39 -10.87
N ASN A 57 3.22 2.71 -11.09
CA ASN A 57 2.09 3.60 -10.83
C ASN A 57 1.23 3.74 -12.09
N PRO A 58 -0.01 3.20 -12.12
CA PRO A 58 -0.87 3.28 -13.30
C PRO A 58 -1.23 4.71 -13.70
N GLN A 59 -1.22 5.67 -12.77
CA GLN A 59 -1.55 7.07 -13.08
C GLN A 59 -0.54 7.73 -14.03
N MET A 60 0.70 7.20 -14.09
CA MET A 60 1.80 7.71 -14.90
C MET A 60 2.07 6.85 -16.14
N ALA A 61 1.30 5.79 -16.32
CA ALA A 61 1.47 4.89 -17.45
C ALA A 61 0.85 5.50 -18.70
N SER A 62 1.57 5.39 -19.82
CA SER A 62 1.09 5.75 -21.17
C SER A 62 0.84 4.53 -22.07
N SER A 63 1.07 3.32 -21.55
CA SER A 63 0.90 2.07 -22.30
C SER A 63 -0.02 1.11 -21.56
N GLY A 64 -0.86 0.39 -22.33
CA GLY A 64 -1.72 -0.67 -21.80
C GLY A 64 -0.94 -1.79 -21.12
N LEU A 65 0.34 -1.99 -21.47
CA LEU A 65 1.16 -3.03 -20.84
C LEU A 65 1.22 -2.87 -19.30
N THR A 66 1.50 -1.67 -18.80
CA THR A 66 1.51 -1.43 -17.34
C THR A 66 0.12 -1.58 -16.72
N ILE A 67 -0.91 -1.14 -17.43
CA ILE A 67 -2.29 -1.18 -16.92
C ILE A 67 -2.79 -2.63 -16.82
N ASP A 68 -2.70 -3.38 -17.91
CA ASP A 68 -3.31 -4.70 -18.04
C ASP A 68 -2.53 -5.79 -17.28
N THR A 69 -1.20 -5.64 -17.19
CA THR A 69 -0.31 -6.71 -16.68
C THR A 69 0.24 -6.48 -15.28
N LEU A 70 0.11 -5.25 -14.76
CA LEU A 70 0.49 -4.95 -13.37
C LEU A 70 -0.66 -4.34 -12.59
N ALA A 71 -1.29 -3.28 -13.13
CA ALA A 71 -2.19 -2.48 -12.32
C ALA A 71 -3.39 -3.30 -11.85
N ALA A 72 -3.96 -4.11 -12.75
CA ALA A 72 -5.06 -5.03 -12.45
C ALA A 72 -4.71 -6.14 -11.44
N GLN A 73 -3.43 -6.34 -11.08
CA GLN A 73 -3.01 -7.33 -10.09
C GLN A 73 -2.66 -6.68 -8.73
N LEU A 74 -2.34 -5.38 -8.72
CA LEU A 74 -1.82 -4.68 -7.55
C LEU A 74 -2.79 -3.65 -6.97
N TYR A 75 -3.73 -3.15 -7.77
CA TYR A 75 -4.63 -2.06 -7.41
C TYR A 75 -6.07 -2.37 -7.78
N ASP A 76 -6.98 -1.79 -7.02
CA ASP A 76 -8.41 -1.76 -7.30
C ASP A 76 -8.83 -0.30 -7.61
N ARG A 77 -9.86 -0.11 -8.43
CA ARG A 77 -10.48 1.22 -8.70
C ARG A 77 -11.69 1.43 -7.79
N LEU A 78 -12.30 2.61 -7.87
CA LEU A 78 -13.58 2.87 -7.20
C LEU A 78 -14.71 2.03 -7.79
N LEU A 79 -14.77 1.97 -9.12
CA LEU A 79 -15.75 1.21 -9.88
C LEU A 79 -15.03 0.39 -10.96
N ASP A 80 -15.60 -0.75 -11.31
CA ASP A 80 -15.18 -1.57 -12.44
C ASP A 80 -16.22 -1.54 -13.57
N VAL A 81 -15.85 -1.98 -14.76
CA VAL A 81 -16.75 -2.16 -15.89
C VAL A 81 -16.95 -3.65 -16.13
N ASP A 82 -18.19 -4.12 -16.01
CA ASP A 82 -18.51 -5.51 -16.29
C ASP A 82 -18.22 -5.83 -17.77
N PRO A 83 -17.39 -6.85 -18.08
CA PRO A 83 -16.88 -7.08 -19.43
C PRO A 83 -17.94 -7.63 -20.40
N TYR A 84 -19.11 -8.05 -19.90
CA TYR A 84 -20.18 -8.63 -20.72
C TYR A 84 -21.31 -7.64 -20.98
N THR A 85 -21.61 -6.81 -19.99
CA THR A 85 -22.73 -5.86 -20.01
C THR A 85 -22.28 -4.42 -20.23
N TYR A 86 -20.97 -4.14 -20.07
CA TYR A 86 -20.36 -2.80 -20.13
C TYR A 86 -20.97 -1.81 -19.14
N ARG A 87 -21.57 -2.31 -18.06
CA ARG A 87 -22.14 -1.49 -16.99
C ARG A 87 -21.11 -1.28 -15.89
N LEU A 88 -21.18 -0.12 -15.25
CA LEU A 88 -20.42 0.13 -14.02
C LEU A 88 -20.86 -0.85 -12.94
N SER A 89 -19.87 -1.39 -12.24
CA SER A 89 -20.04 -2.33 -11.13
C SER A 89 -19.23 -1.88 -9.91
N PRO A 90 -19.70 -2.16 -8.68
CA PRO A 90 -18.99 -1.78 -7.45
C PRO A 90 -17.63 -2.48 -7.30
N GLU A 91 -16.56 -1.70 -7.06
CA GLU A 91 -15.23 -2.19 -6.69
C GLU A 91 -14.87 -1.62 -5.30
N LEU A 92 -13.91 -0.71 -5.13
CA LEU A 92 -13.66 -0.12 -3.81
C LEU A 92 -14.80 0.76 -3.29
N ALA A 93 -15.64 1.31 -4.18
CA ALA A 93 -16.90 1.91 -3.80
C ALA A 93 -18.01 0.84 -3.87
N GLU A 94 -18.72 0.60 -2.77
CA GLU A 94 -19.84 -0.35 -2.72
C GLU A 94 -21.11 0.22 -3.36
N SER A 95 -21.25 1.54 -3.38
CA SER A 95 -22.33 2.26 -4.07
C SER A 95 -21.92 3.70 -4.38
N TRP A 96 -22.67 4.34 -5.27
CA TRP A 96 -22.49 5.75 -5.58
C TRP A 96 -23.81 6.45 -5.87
N GLN A 97 -23.80 7.77 -5.74
CA GLN A 97 -24.92 8.65 -6.02
C GLN A 97 -24.51 9.66 -7.08
N VAL A 98 -25.41 9.92 -8.03
CA VAL A 98 -25.28 11.00 -9.00
C VAL A 98 -26.24 12.12 -8.58
N LEU A 99 -25.69 13.29 -8.29
CA LEU A 99 -26.36 14.45 -7.74
C LEU A 99 -26.16 15.65 -8.67
N ASP A 100 -26.88 16.75 -8.40
CA ASP A 100 -26.73 18.02 -9.11
C ASP A 100 -26.76 17.87 -10.64
N ASN A 101 -27.72 17.07 -11.14
CA ASN A 101 -27.88 16.76 -12.57
C ASN A 101 -26.62 16.17 -13.24
N GLY A 102 -25.81 15.42 -12.49
CA GLY A 102 -24.58 14.79 -13.01
C GLY A 102 -23.30 15.59 -12.76
N ALA A 103 -23.37 16.71 -12.05
CA ALA A 103 -22.18 17.48 -11.68
C ALA A 103 -21.53 17.03 -10.36
N THR A 104 -22.22 16.24 -9.53
CA THR A 104 -21.71 15.79 -8.24
C THR A 104 -21.86 14.28 -8.10
N TYR A 105 -20.78 13.60 -7.74
CA TYR A 105 -20.74 12.16 -7.53
C TYR A 105 -20.30 11.86 -6.10
N ARG A 106 -21.10 11.10 -5.35
CA ARG A 106 -20.76 10.67 -3.99
C ARG A 106 -20.56 9.17 -3.97
N PHE A 107 -19.36 8.73 -3.58
CA PHE A 107 -18.99 7.33 -3.47
C PHE A 107 -19.01 6.90 -2.01
N HIS A 108 -19.67 5.78 -1.73
CA HIS A 108 -19.63 5.10 -0.44
C HIS A 108 -18.62 3.95 -0.54
N LEU A 109 -17.58 4.03 0.28
CA LEU A 109 -16.42 3.15 0.20
C LEU A 109 -16.65 1.86 0.99
N ARG A 110 -16.13 0.75 0.47
CA ARG A 110 -16.08 -0.51 1.20
C ARG A 110 -15.26 -0.34 2.47
N LYS A 111 -15.76 -0.94 3.53
CA LYS A 111 -15.05 -1.03 4.81
C LYS A 111 -14.13 -2.24 4.81
N ASP A 112 -13.20 -2.20 5.74
CA ASP A 112 -12.31 -3.32 6.05
C ASP A 112 -11.35 -3.76 4.94
N VAL A 113 -11.10 -2.91 3.94
CA VAL A 113 -10.15 -3.19 2.85
C VAL A 113 -8.70 -2.97 3.32
N PRO A 114 -7.87 -4.02 3.41
CA PRO A 114 -6.47 -3.88 3.81
C PRO A 114 -5.59 -3.41 2.65
N PHE A 115 -4.53 -2.66 2.95
CA PHE A 115 -3.42 -2.47 2.03
C PHE A 115 -2.46 -3.64 2.08
N GLN A 116 -1.65 -3.78 1.03
CA GLN A 116 -0.56 -4.76 0.99
C GLN A 116 0.49 -4.44 2.07
N THR A 117 1.11 -5.48 2.62
CA THR A 117 2.29 -5.37 3.50
C THR A 117 3.53 -5.83 2.74
N THR A 118 4.58 -5.04 2.79
CA THR A 118 5.88 -5.30 2.16
C THR A 118 7.00 -5.11 3.18
N ASP A 119 8.22 -5.51 2.85
CA ASP A 119 9.39 -5.35 3.72
C ASP A 119 9.68 -3.89 4.12
N TRP A 120 9.16 -2.93 3.36
CA TRP A 120 9.40 -1.49 3.52
C TRP A 120 8.12 -0.69 3.85
N PHE A 121 6.97 -1.35 3.93
CA PHE A 121 5.70 -0.71 4.31
C PHE A 121 4.77 -1.69 5.04
N THR A 122 4.36 -1.31 6.25
CA THR A 122 3.32 -2.02 6.99
C THR A 122 2.16 -1.05 7.28
N PRO A 123 0.95 -1.27 6.74
CA PRO A 123 -0.17 -0.37 6.96
C PRO A 123 -0.61 -0.41 8.42
N THR A 124 -0.82 0.77 9.02
CA THR A 124 -1.34 0.92 10.39
C THR A 124 -2.86 1.09 10.44
N ARG A 125 -3.49 1.27 9.28
CA ARG A 125 -4.94 1.38 9.11
C ARG A 125 -5.37 0.73 7.80
N LYS A 126 -6.67 0.53 7.66
CA LYS A 126 -7.33 0.08 6.42
C LYS A 126 -7.64 1.26 5.52
N MET A 127 -8.04 0.97 4.27
CA MET A 127 -8.44 1.99 3.31
C MET A 127 -9.62 2.82 3.85
N ASN A 128 -9.57 4.12 3.60
CA ASN A 128 -10.62 5.08 3.92
C ASN A 128 -10.65 6.21 2.86
N ALA A 129 -11.50 7.21 3.07
CA ALA A 129 -11.66 8.35 2.18
C ALA A 129 -10.39 9.19 1.95
N ASP A 130 -9.45 9.21 2.90
CA ASP A 130 -8.19 9.96 2.75
C ASP A 130 -7.33 9.39 1.61
N ASP A 131 -7.38 8.08 1.39
CA ASP A 131 -6.60 7.42 0.33
C ASP A 131 -7.12 7.78 -1.06
N VAL A 132 -8.45 7.79 -1.23
CA VAL A 132 -9.11 8.20 -2.47
C VAL A 132 -8.81 9.68 -2.75
N VAL A 133 -8.97 10.54 -1.74
CA VAL A 133 -8.68 11.97 -1.87
C VAL A 133 -7.23 12.19 -2.29
N PHE A 134 -6.28 11.51 -1.64
CA PHE A 134 -4.86 11.57 -2.01
C PHE A 134 -4.62 11.14 -3.45
N SER A 135 -5.16 9.99 -3.87
CA SER A 135 -4.95 9.44 -5.22
C SER A 135 -5.38 10.41 -6.31
N PHE A 136 -6.54 11.08 -6.15
CA PHE A 136 -7.04 11.99 -7.17
C PHE A 136 -6.49 13.41 -7.05
N GLN A 137 -6.33 13.95 -5.83
CA GLN A 137 -5.74 15.29 -5.64
C GLN A 137 -4.31 15.35 -6.16
N ARG A 138 -3.54 14.28 -6.00
CA ARG A 138 -2.21 14.18 -6.61
C ARG A 138 -2.20 14.52 -8.10
N VAL A 139 -3.24 14.12 -8.83
CA VAL A 139 -3.33 14.32 -10.28
C VAL A 139 -3.73 15.75 -10.62
N PHE A 140 -4.80 16.28 -10.03
CA PHE A 140 -5.38 17.55 -10.49
C PHE A 140 -4.91 18.81 -9.74
N ASP A 141 -4.36 18.66 -8.53
CA ASP A 141 -3.85 19.79 -7.75
C ASP A 141 -2.32 19.89 -7.92
N SER A 142 -1.88 20.88 -8.68
CA SER A 142 -0.44 21.13 -8.93
C SER A 142 0.33 21.56 -7.69
N GLN A 143 -0.35 21.93 -6.61
CA GLN A 143 0.27 22.25 -5.32
C GLN A 143 0.34 21.03 -4.39
N HIS A 144 -0.22 19.88 -4.79
CA HIS A 144 -0.17 18.69 -3.97
C HIS A 144 1.28 18.19 -3.81
N PRO A 145 1.75 17.81 -2.60
CA PRO A 145 3.16 17.45 -2.37
C PRO A 145 3.69 16.29 -3.23
N TYR A 146 2.80 15.43 -3.72
CA TYR A 146 3.12 14.30 -4.60
C TYR A 146 2.86 14.57 -6.09
N HIS A 147 2.43 15.77 -6.47
CA HIS A 147 2.14 16.10 -7.86
C HIS A 147 3.38 15.89 -8.73
N ASP A 148 4.49 16.55 -8.41
CA ASP A 148 5.73 16.48 -9.21
C ASP A 148 6.60 15.23 -8.92
N VAL A 149 6.20 14.39 -7.97
CA VAL A 149 6.96 13.19 -7.62
C VAL A 149 6.96 12.21 -8.79
N ASN A 150 8.16 11.82 -9.23
CA ASN A 150 8.44 11.01 -10.42
C ASN A 150 8.12 11.69 -11.77
N GLY A 151 7.97 13.02 -11.81
CA GLY A 151 7.93 13.80 -13.06
C GLY A 151 6.64 14.60 -13.30
N GLY A 152 5.58 14.38 -12.53
CA GLY A 152 4.36 15.21 -12.61
C GLY A 152 3.53 15.05 -13.88
N GLU A 153 3.72 13.98 -14.64
CA GLU A 153 2.94 13.70 -15.84
C GLU A 153 1.88 12.62 -15.56
N TYR A 154 0.64 12.86 -15.99
CA TYR A 154 -0.50 11.98 -15.79
C TYR A 154 -1.25 11.73 -17.10
N PRO A 155 -0.63 11.03 -18.09
CA PRO A 155 -1.03 11.12 -19.49
C PRO A 155 -2.50 10.83 -19.79
N TYR A 156 -3.07 9.81 -19.12
CA TYR A 156 -4.49 9.47 -19.28
C TYR A 156 -5.39 10.59 -18.75
N PHE A 157 -5.11 11.11 -17.56
CA PHE A 157 -5.89 12.19 -16.95
C PHE A 157 -5.74 13.52 -17.70
N ASP A 158 -4.54 13.79 -18.22
CA ASP A 158 -4.27 14.97 -19.07
C ASP A 158 -5.07 14.89 -20.37
N SER A 159 -5.16 13.70 -20.99
CA SER A 159 -5.96 13.49 -22.20
C SER A 159 -7.47 13.72 -22.00
N LEU A 160 -7.95 13.49 -20.78
CA LEU A 160 -9.34 13.74 -20.38
C LEU A 160 -9.56 15.16 -19.87
N GLN A 161 -8.51 16.00 -19.82
CA GLN A 161 -8.54 17.33 -19.22
C GLN A 161 -9.11 17.29 -17.79
N PHE A 162 -8.75 16.24 -17.02
CA PHE A 162 -9.37 15.95 -15.73
C PHE A 162 -9.24 17.12 -14.74
N ALA A 163 -8.09 17.81 -14.74
CA ALA A 163 -7.87 18.98 -13.90
C ALA A 163 -8.73 20.19 -14.27
N ASP A 164 -9.12 20.29 -15.54
CA ASP A 164 -10.06 21.32 -15.99
C ASP A 164 -11.51 20.94 -15.68
N ALA A 165 -11.86 19.66 -15.69
CA ALA A 165 -13.22 19.19 -15.43
C ALA A 165 -13.59 19.17 -13.94
N VAL A 166 -12.65 18.79 -13.07
CA VAL A 166 -12.91 18.62 -11.63
C VAL A 166 -12.85 19.95 -10.89
N GLN A 167 -13.90 20.27 -10.15
CA GLN A 167 -13.96 21.40 -9.23
C GLN A 167 -13.37 21.04 -7.86
N SER A 168 -13.69 19.85 -7.33
CA SER A 168 -13.11 19.39 -6.05
C SER A 168 -13.27 17.89 -5.84
N VAL A 169 -12.34 17.30 -5.09
CA VAL A 169 -12.46 15.97 -4.48
C VAL A 169 -12.33 16.11 -2.98
N LYS A 170 -13.36 15.71 -2.24
CA LYS A 170 -13.46 15.96 -0.79
C LYS A 170 -13.87 14.71 -0.02
N LYS A 171 -13.25 14.55 1.14
CA LYS A 171 -13.70 13.66 2.19
C LYS A 171 -14.95 14.25 2.86
N ILE A 172 -16.06 13.53 2.83
CA ILE A 172 -17.29 13.89 3.58
C ILE A 172 -17.24 13.26 4.97
N ASP A 173 -16.84 11.98 5.02
CA ASP A 173 -16.54 11.22 6.24
C ASP A 173 -15.51 10.13 5.90
N ASP A 174 -15.14 9.28 6.86
CA ASP A 174 -14.11 8.24 6.66
C ASP A 174 -14.40 7.25 5.53
N TYR A 175 -15.66 7.08 5.12
CA TYR A 175 -16.04 6.13 4.06
C TYR A 175 -16.92 6.76 2.99
N THR A 176 -16.91 8.09 2.88
CA THR A 176 -17.67 8.82 1.87
C THR A 176 -16.82 9.90 1.22
N VAL A 177 -16.69 9.85 -0.10
CA VAL A 177 -15.95 10.82 -0.91
C VAL A 177 -16.89 11.47 -1.91
N GLU A 178 -16.76 12.77 -2.08
CA GLU A 178 -17.52 13.55 -3.05
C GLU A 178 -16.58 14.13 -4.11
N PHE A 179 -16.91 13.86 -5.37
CA PHE A 179 -16.33 14.49 -6.53
C PHE A 179 -17.34 15.51 -7.05
N LYS A 180 -16.88 16.74 -7.26
CA LYS A 180 -17.67 17.79 -7.88
C LYS A 180 -16.98 18.23 -9.15
N LEU A 181 -17.73 18.24 -10.25
CA LEU A 181 -17.31 18.69 -11.57
C LEU A 181 -17.75 20.14 -11.80
N LYS A 182 -17.07 20.84 -12.69
CA LYS A 182 -17.47 22.20 -13.11
C LYS A 182 -18.76 22.20 -13.94
N ALA A 183 -19.05 21.09 -14.63
CA ALA A 183 -20.29 20.82 -15.35
C ALA A 183 -20.54 19.30 -15.41
N PRO A 184 -21.78 18.84 -15.64
CA PRO A 184 -22.05 17.43 -15.89
C PRO A 184 -21.27 16.91 -17.10
N ASP A 185 -20.70 15.70 -16.96
CA ASP A 185 -19.90 15.04 -17.99
C ASP A 185 -20.25 13.55 -18.04
N ALA A 186 -20.50 13.04 -19.24
CA ALA A 186 -20.86 11.65 -19.54
C ALA A 186 -20.06 11.07 -20.72
N SER A 187 -18.99 11.78 -21.12
CA SER A 187 -18.17 11.52 -22.31
C SER A 187 -17.26 10.30 -22.16
#